data_AF-V4PCQ4-F1
#
_entry.id   AF-V4PCQ4-F1
#
_cell.length_a   1.000
_cell.length_b   1.000
_cell.length_c   1.000
_cell.angle_alpha   90.00
_cell.angle_beta   90.00
_cell.angle_gamma   90.00
#
_symmetry.space_group_name_H-M   'P 1'
#
loop_
_entity.id
_entity.type
_entity.pdbx_description
1 polymer ?
#
loop_
_entity_poly.entity_id
_entity_poly.type
_entity_poly.pdbx_seq_one_letter_code
_entity_poly.pdbx_strand_id
1 'polypeptide(L)'
;MSHLIHIELDRLEGSLLRILGLVERRGFNIDGAELYDLGEDKRGLSLTVRPRDLSRSLDILGLQIDRLYGIKRLASDPRGQAAPSPTEPKAKINA
;
A
#
# COMPACT_ATOMS: atom_id res chain seq x y z
N MET A 1 -13.04 -2.14 13.64
CA MET A 1 -12.23 -3.11 12.88
C MET A 1 -11.06 -2.37 12.27
N SER A 2 -9.87 -2.98 12.23
CA SER A 2 -8.68 -2.37 11.61
C SER A 2 -8.51 -2.90 10.18
N HIS A 3 -7.91 -2.08 9.32
CA HIS A 3 -7.77 -2.32 7.90
C HIS A 3 -6.32 -2.08 7.49
N LEU A 4 -5.80 -2.94 6.63
CA LEU A 4 -4.44 -2.83 6.11
C LEU A 4 -4.45 -2.13 4.75
N ILE A 5 -3.54 -1.16 4.57
CA ILE A 5 -3.33 -0.45 3.31
C ILE A 5 -1.87 -0.63 2.91
N HIS A 6 -1.63 -1.09 1.68
CA HIS A 6 -0.29 -1.18 1.11
C HIS A 6 -0.02 0.03 0.23
N ILE A 7 1.15 0.63 0.40
CA ILE A 7 1.51 1.90 -0.21
C ILE A 7 2.95 1.82 -0.71
N GLU A 8 3.18 2.25 -1.94
CA GLU A 8 4.49 2.62 -2.45
C GLU A 8 4.73 4.11 -2.21
N LEU A 9 5.92 4.44 -1.72
CA LEU A 9 6.39 5.79 -1.46
C LEU A 9 7.63 6.06 -2.31
N ASP A 10 7.67 7.23 -2.95
CA ASP A 10 8.93 7.77 -3.45
C ASP A 10 9.85 8.10 -2.27
N ARG A 11 11.17 7.94 -2.44
CA ARG A 11 12.19 8.41 -1.48
C ARG A 11 12.36 9.93 -1.53
N LEU A 12 11.25 10.64 -1.38
CA LEU A 12 11.18 12.08 -1.25
C LEU A 12 11.00 12.46 0.21
N GLU A 13 11.54 13.61 0.58
CA GLU A 13 11.36 14.16 1.92
C GLU A 13 9.87 14.36 2.23
N GLY A 14 9.47 13.95 3.43
CA GLY A 14 8.12 14.16 3.93
C GLY A 14 7.02 13.28 3.32
N SER A 15 7.29 12.36 2.38
CA SER A 15 6.27 11.42 1.88
C SER A 15 5.60 10.63 3.01
N LEU A 16 6.41 10.09 3.93
CA LEU A 16 5.90 9.37 5.11
C LEU A 16 5.06 10.29 6.02
N LEU A 17 5.55 11.50 6.33
CA LEU A 17 4.82 12.43 7.19
C LEU A 17 3.49 12.87 6.57
N ARG A 18 3.44 13.07 5.25
CA ARG A 18 2.22 13.47 4.54
C ARG A 18 1.14 12.38 4.61
N ILE A 19 1.50 11.11 4.43
CA ILE A 19 0.52 10.03 4.53
C ILE A 19 0.01 9.83 5.96
N LEU A 20 0.91 9.81 6.95
CA LEU A 20 0.51 9.65 8.36
C LEU A 20 -0.37 10.82 8.81
N GLY A 21 0.02 12.05 8.43
CA GLY A 21 -0.75 13.25 8.72
C GLY A 21 -2.12 13.27 8.05
N LEU A 22 -2.24 12.80 6.80
CA LEU A 22 -3.54 12.68 6.13
C LEU A 22 -4.46 11.72 6.90
N VAL A 23 -3.97 10.53 7.24
CA VAL A 23 -4.76 9.48 7.91
C VAL A 23 -5.31 9.98 9.25
N GLU A 24 -4.43 10.51 10.11
CA GLU A 24 -4.83 11.03 11.43
C GLU A 24 -5.81 12.21 11.33
N ARG A 25 -5.56 13.17 10.42
CA ARG A 25 -6.45 14.33 10.20
C ARG A 25 -7.81 13.97 9.62
N ARG A 26 -7.96 12.79 9.01
CA ARG A 26 -9.23 12.30 8.44
C ARG A 26 -10.03 11.44 9.43
N GLY A 27 -9.56 11.32 10.67
CA GLY A 27 -10.27 10.64 11.74
C GLY A 27 -10.04 9.12 11.74
N PHE A 28 -8.87 8.68 11.31
CA PHE A 28 -8.42 7.30 11.46
C PHE A 28 -7.30 7.24 12.49
N ASN A 29 -7.32 6.23 13.34
CA ASN A 29 -6.19 5.89 14.20
C ASN A 29 -5.23 5.00 13.41
N ILE A 30 -3.94 5.19 13.61
CA ILE A 30 -2.91 4.29 13.11
C ILE A 30 -2.59 3.26 14.19
N ASP A 31 -3.01 2.01 13.96
CA ASP A 31 -2.76 0.91 14.90
C ASP A 31 -1.39 0.23 14.60
N GLY A 32 -0.80 0.46 13.43
CA GLY A 32 0.53 -0.06 13.08
C GLY A 32 1.06 0.48 11.75
N ALA A 33 2.38 0.58 11.64
CA ALA A 33 3.07 1.01 10.42
C ALA A 33 4.37 0.21 10.25
N GLU A 34 4.55 -0.42 9.09
CA GLU A 34 5.77 -1.13 8.73
C GLU A 34 6.33 -0.53 7.43
N LEU A 35 7.53 0.01 7.49
CA LEU A 35 8.25 0.56 6.34
C LEU A 35 9.31 -0.45 5.89
N TYR A 36 9.36 -0.75 4.60
CA TYR A 36 10.29 -1.70 4.01
C TYR A 36 10.85 -1.19 2.69
N ASP A 37 11.92 -1.82 2.21
CA ASP A 37 12.57 -1.44 0.96
C ASP A 37 11.82 -2.02 -0.25
N LEU A 38 11.71 -1.24 -1.32
CA LEU A 38 11.17 -1.66 -2.62
C LEU A 38 12.15 -1.39 -3.77
N GLY A 39 13.40 -1.04 -3.46
CA GLY A 39 14.44 -0.73 -4.43
C GLY A 39 15.05 0.64 -4.21
N GLU A 40 15.87 1.07 -5.16
CA GLU A 40 16.73 2.25 -5.02
C GLU A 40 15.96 3.53 -4.72
N ASP A 41 14.86 3.78 -5.44
CA ASP A 41 14.09 5.03 -5.36
C ASP A 41 12.76 4.91 -4.60
N LYS A 42 12.39 3.70 -4.19
CA LYS A 42 11.05 3.39 -3.66
C LYS A 42 11.12 2.75 -2.29
N ARG A 43 10.08 2.96 -1.50
CA ARG A 43 9.84 2.25 -0.24
C ARG A 43 8.41 1.75 -0.21
N GLY A 44 8.20 0.64 0.46
CA GLY A 44 6.86 0.15 0.76
C GLY A 44 6.46 0.52 2.18
N LEU A 45 5.18 0.82 2.38
CA LEU A 45 4.55 1.06 3.66
C LEU A 45 3.31 0.19 3.77
N SER A 46 3.28 -0.67 4.79
CA SER A 46 2.09 -1.38 5.23
C SER A 46 1.51 -0.63 6.43
N LEU A 47 0.34 -0.02 6.26
CA LEU A 47 -0.30 0.83 7.26
C LEU A 47 -1.60 0.20 7.75
N THR A 48 -1.67 -0.10 9.04
CA THR A 48 -2.88 -0.61 9.70
C THR A 48 -3.64 0.56 10.31
N VAL A 49 -4.86 0.80 9.83
CA VAL A 49 -5.69 1.93 10.24
C VAL A 49 -7.03 1.47 10.77
N ARG A 50 -7.61 2.24 11.68
CA ARG A 50 -8.95 1.99 12.19
C ARG A 50 -9.76 3.29 12.22
N PRO A 51 -10.99 3.31 11.68
CA PRO A 51 -11.83 4.49 11.76
C PRO A 51 -12.14 4.82 13.23
N ARG A 52 -12.08 6.10 13.59
CA ARG A 52 -12.44 6.55 14.96
C ARG A 52 -13.94 6.44 15.24
N ASP A 53 -14.75 6.50 14.20
CA ASP A 53 -16.21 6.38 14.25
C ASP A 53 -16.78 5.81 12.94
N LEU A 54 -18.05 5.38 12.96
CA LEU A 54 -18.71 4.71 11.82
C LEU A 54 -18.95 5.60 10.59
N SER A 55 -18.80 6.92 10.70
CA SER A 55 -18.98 7.83 9.57
C SER A 55 -17.75 7.94 8.67
N ARG A 56 -16.63 7.30 9.04
CA ARG A 56 -15.37 7.35 8.28
C ARG A 56 -15.35 6.27 7.19
N SER A 57 -15.17 6.70 5.94
CA SER A 57 -15.11 5.83 4.77
C SER A 57 -13.68 5.57 4.32
N LEU A 58 -13.31 4.30 4.19
CA LEU A 58 -12.01 3.88 3.63
C LEU A 58 -11.88 4.20 2.15
N ASP A 59 -12.98 4.17 1.38
CA ASP A 59 -12.97 4.51 -0.04
C ASP A 59 -12.59 5.99 -0.23
N ILE A 60 -13.19 6.87 0.58
CA ILE A 60 -12.86 8.29 0.59
C ILE A 60 -11.41 8.52 1.05
N LEU A 61 -10.94 7.81 2.07
CA LEU A 61 -9.53 7.85 2.48
C LEU A 61 -8.63 7.43 1.32
N GLY A 62 -8.95 6.34 0.64
CA GLY A 62 -8.21 5.84 -0.52
C GLY A 62 -8.08 6.89 -1.64
N LEU A 63 -9.19 7.51 -2.02
CA LEU A 63 -9.20 8.59 -3.02
C LEU A 63 -8.39 9.82 -2.59
N GLN A 64 -8.30 10.09 -1.29
CA GLN A 64 -7.48 11.18 -0.76
C GLN A 64 -5.99 10.83 -0.75
N ILE A 65 -5.65 9.57 -0.47
CA ILE A 65 -4.28 9.06 -0.56
C ILE A 65 -3.79 9.16 -2.00
N ASP A 66 -4.61 8.79 -2.98
CA ASP A 66 -4.26 8.84 -4.41
C ASP A 66 -3.94 10.25 -4.93
N ARG A 67 -4.32 11.30 -4.18
CA ARG A 67 -4.01 12.70 -4.52
C ARG A 67 -2.67 13.17 -3.94
N LEU A 68 -2.01 12.36 -3.10
CA LEU A 68 -0.72 12.74 -2.53
C LEU A 68 0.41 12.49 -3.54
N TYR A 69 1.26 13.49 -3.72
CA TYR A 69 2.42 13.40 -4.60
C TYR A 69 3.44 12.35 -4.10
N GLY A 70 3.98 11.53 -5.00
CA GLY A 70 4.98 10.49 -4.68
C GLY A 70 4.47 9.39 -3.75
N ILE A 71 3.16 9.15 -3.77
CA ILE A 71 2.49 8.10 -3.00
C ILE A 71 1.55 7.35 -3.95
N LYS A 72 1.60 6.03 -3.92
CA LYS A 72 0.75 5.16 -4.73
C LYS A 72 0.20 4.02 -3.88
N ARG A 73 -1.13 3.85 -3.87
CA ARG A 73 -1.74 2.66 -3.23
C ARG A 73 -1.50 1.41 -4.05
N LEU A 74 -1.24 0.31 -3.37
CA LEU A 74 -1.06 -1.01 -3.96
C LEU A 74 -2.27 -1.89 -3.60
N ALA A 75 -2.68 -2.74 -4.53
CA ALA A 75 -3.80 -3.66 -4.32
C ALA A 75 -3.49 -4.80 -3.34
N SER A 76 -2.21 -5.14 -3.17
CA SER A 76 -1.72 -6.23 -2.31
C SER A 76 -0.29 -5.94 -1.85
N ASP A 77 0.19 -6.71 -0.87
CA ASP A 77 1.58 -6.62 -0.41
C ASP A 77 2.55 -7.03 -1.54
N PRO A 78 3.42 -6.13 -2.02
CA PRO A 78 4.38 -6.44 -3.08
C PRO A 78 5.43 -7.48 -2.65
N ARG A 79 5.65 -7.69 -1.34
CA ARG A 79 6.58 -8.72 -0.82
C ARG A 79 6.01 -10.14 -0.94
N GLY A 80 4.68 -10.26 -1.05
CA GLY A 80 3.98 -11.54 -1.21
C GLY A 80 3.84 -12.00 -2.67
N GLN A 81 4.11 -11.12 -3.64
CA GLN A 81 4.18 -11.49 -5.06
C GLN A 81 5.57 -12.04 -5.39
N ALA A 82 5.81 -13.30 -5.00
CA ALA A 82 6.87 -14.08 -5.63
C ALA A 82 6.53 -14.28 -7.13
N ALA A 83 7.57 -14.21 -7.96
CA ALA A 83 7.61 -14.28 -9.43
C ALA A 83 6.45 -14.98 -10.16
N PRO A 84 6.09 -14.56 -11.40
CA PRO A 84 5.20 -15.35 -12.24
C PRO A 84 5.79 -16.76 -12.38
N SER A 85 4.98 -17.77 -12.07
CA SER A 85 5.34 -19.18 -12.23
C SER A 85 5.86 -19.39 -13.66
N PRO A 86 7.01 -20.04 -13.87
CA PRO A 86 7.51 -20.28 -15.22
C PRO A 86 6.48 -21.13 -15.97
N THR A 87 5.97 -20.56 -17.07
CA THR A 87 5.02 -21.19 -17.98
C THR A 87 5.48 -22.59 -18.34
N GLU A 88 4.63 -23.57 -18.02
CA GLU A 88 4.81 -24.98 -18.35
C GLU A 88 5.04 -25.14 -19.88
N PRO A 89 6.10 -25.82 -20.34
CA PRO A 89 6.32 -26.02 -21.76
C PRO A 89 5.22 -26.96 -22.31
N LYS A 90 4.44 -26.48 -23.29
CA LYS A 90 3.53 -27.31 -24.08
C LYS A 90 4.31 -28.49 -24.67
N ALA A 91 4.09 -29.69 -24.12
CA ALA A 91 4.56 -30.93 -24.71
C ALA A 91 3.92 -31.07 -26.10
N LYS A 92 4.75 -31.02 -27.14
CA LYS A 92 4.37 -31.45 -28.48
C LYS A 92 4.20 -32.97 -28.43
N ILE A 93 2.97 -33.45 -28.47
CA ILE A 93 2.69 -34.86 -28.76
C ILE A 93 2.68 -34.98 -30.28
N ASN A 94 3.77 -35.51 -30.82
CA ASN A 94 3.80 -36.11 -32.16
C ASN A 94 3.68 -37.62 -31.95
N ALA A 95 2.57 -38.21 -32.40
CA ALA A 95 2.47 -39.57 -32.90
C ALA A 95 1.13 -39.70 -33.63
#